data_AF-A0A151CF35-F1
#
_entry.id   AF-A0A151CF35-F1
#
_cell.length_a   1.000
_cell.length_b   1.000
_cell.length_c   1.000
_cell.angle_alpha   90.00
_cell.angle_beta   90.00
_cell.angle_gamma   90.00
#
_symmetry.space_group_name_H-M   'P 1'
#
loop_
_entity.id
_entity.type
_entity.pdbx_description
1 polymer ?
#
loop_
_entity_poly.entity_id
_entity_poly.type
_entity_poly.pdbx_seq_one_letter_code
_entity_poly.pdbx_strand_id
1 'polypeptide(L)'
;MMKKYMLGSAVAASFLLMGCGSSDGTTDTISSATTGYVVDSRVQNMNYDCVADGVENRTTGPDGAFTCQNMSQVRFRLGGLVLGEIHTLPQDGYVFPQDIAGVDRSDLENETVMAMAQLIQSLDEDHNLDNGIRIPQEVETQFEAENFNAADLDTYMDQASVAPEHVQTRTGARQHLRDTMQEFHVTINNSGVDLNSYAMSTLTPELKETIIYMGNEERLAYDVYMNLYNFHIDNGEEIKQLFNIADKAETKHIEIVQSLVHRYELDASTIIADPVADSSVTLADMPSGKYGIPAIQALYDTLYAKGIISKQDALEAGCMVEVVDINDLNADIELAIEADAEDIVAAYNVLRDGSYNHYWAFDKGLKNMGVTDGCCALGNDYCHPEYPQKENDKGKQH
;
A
#
# COMPACT_ATOMS: atom_id res chain seq x y z
N MET A 1 14.72 38.90 55.49
CA MET A 1 13.36 38.64 56.03
C MET A 1 12.76 37.50 55.17
N MET A 2 13.05 36.21 55.41
CA MET A 2 12.51 35.29 56.42
C MET A 2 10.97 35.13 56.44
N LYS A 3 10.49 34.04 55.81
CA LYS A 3 9.61 32.95 56.31
C LYS A 3 9.25 32.07 55.10
N LYS A 4 9.72 30.82 54.92
CA LYS A 4 9.54 29.56 55.68
C LYS A 4 8.10 29.23 56.03
N TYR A 5 7.55 28.22 55.35
CA TYR A 5 6.59 27.26 55.90
C TYR A 5 7.08 25.84 55.61
N MET A 6 7.27 25.08 56.69
CA MET A 6 7.40 23.62 56.75
C MET A 6 6.03 23.01 57.09
N LEU A 7 5.79 21.76 56.68
CA LEU A 7 5.24 20.61 57.44
C LEU A 7 5.09 19.45 56.41
N GLY A 8 5.72 18.29 56.55
CA GLY A 8 5.41 17.18 57.48
C GLY A 8 4.30 16.30 56.85
N SER A 9 4.47 15.01 56.49
CA SER A 9 4.89 13.89 57.34
C SER A 9 5.28 12.65 56.51
N ALA A 10 6.22 11.89 57.06
CA ALA A 10 6.56 10.52 56.69
C ALA A 10 5.65 9.51 57.39
N VAL A 11 5.37 8.38 56.74
CA VAL A 11 5.01 7.13 57.43
C VAL A 11 5.84 6.00 56.84
N ALA A 12 6.80 5.54 57.63
CA ALA A 12 7.51 4.29 57.45
C ALA A 12 6.74 3.19 58.22
N ALA A 13 6.58 2.02 57.60
CA ALA A 13 6.16 0.81 58.29
C ALA A 13 7.04 -0.35 57.82
N SER A 14 8.05 -0.67 58.64
CA SER A 14 8.80 -1.92 58.57
C SER A 14 8.33 -2.81 59.71
N PHE A 15 7.89 -4.02 59.38
CA PHE A 15 7.84 -5.14 60.33
C PHE A 15 8.69 -6.29 59.77
N LEU A 16 9.74 -6.63 60.52
CA LEU A 16 10.48 -7.88 60.43
C LEU A 16 9.71 -8.95 61.19
N LEU A 17 9.72 -10.19 60.69
CA LEU A 17 10.20 -11.36 61.44
C LEU A 17 10.29 -12.60 60.52
N MET A 18 11.43 -13.28 60.63
CA MET A 18 11.83 -14.48 59.91
C MET A 18 11.05 -15.72 60.34
N GLY A 19 10.72 -16.58 59.38
CA GLY A 19 10.42 -17.99 59.57
C GLY A 19 11.21 -18.82 58.55
N CYS A 20 12.12 -19.66 59.03
CA CYS A 20 12.93 -20.60 58.26
C CYS A 20 12.19 -21.95 58.21
N GLY A 21 12.15 -22.63 57.05
CA GLY A 21 11.67 -24.02 56.99
C GLY A 21 11.46 -24.62 55.59
N SER A 22 12.47 -25.36 55.13
CA SER A 22 12.42 -26.56 54.26
C SER A 22 11.93 -26.49 52.79
N SER A 23 12.90 -26.70 51.89
CA SER A 23 12.88 -27.55 50.69
C SER A 23 11.53 -27.93 50.05
N ASP A 24 11.27 -27.42 48.85
CA ASP A 24 11.19 -28.27 47.66
C ASP A 24 11.30 -27.40 46.39
N GLY A 25 11.95 -27.94 45.37
CA GLY A 25 12.22 -27.25 44.13
C GLY A 25 11.02 -27.26 43.19
N THR A 26 10.61 -26.07 42.77
CA THR A 26 10.03 -25.81 41.45
C THR A 26 10.30 -24.35 41.14
N THR A 27 11.26 -24.09 40.25
CA THR A 27 11.29 -22.83 39.53
C THR A 27 10.10 -22.84 38.59
N ASP A 28 8.95 -22.34 39.05
CA ASP A 28 7.87 -21.94 38.15
C ASP A 28 8.40 -20.78 37.31
N THR A 29 8.94 -21.10 36.14
CA THR A 29 9.05 -20.15 35.04
C THR A 29 7.63 -19.75 34.68
N ILE A 30 7.17 -18.61 35.22
CA ILE A 30 5.99 -17.92 34.72
C ILE A 30 6.31 -17.53 33.28
N SER A 31 5.90 -18.37 32.32
CA SER A 31 5.91 -17.99 30.91
C SER A 31 4.89 -16.86 30.77
N SER A 32 5.36 -15.62 30.63
CA SER A 32 4.49 -14.48 30.37
C SER A 32 3.86 -14.69 28.99
N ALA A 33 2.53 -14.72 28.95
CA ALA A 33 1.80 -14.81 27.68
C ALA A 33 2.23 -13.67 26.76
N THR A 34 2.44 -14.00 25.48
CA THR A 34 2.81 -13.04 24.44
C THR A 34 1.54 -12.64 23.70
N THR A 35 1.44 -11.37 23.32
CA THR A 35 0.30 -10.81 22.59
C THR A 35 0.78 -10.34 21.23
N GLY A 36 0.01 -10.67 20.19
CA GLY A 36 0.15 -10.10 18.85
C GLY A 36 -1.19 -9.55 18.37
N TYR A 37 -1.19 -8.91 17.21
CA TYR A 37 -2.38 -8.26 16.65
C TYR A 37 -2.55 -8.64 15.18
N VAL A 38 -3.73 -9.13 14.79
CA VAL A 38 -4.06 -9.35 13.37
C VAL A 38 -4.53 -8.03 12.76
N VAL A 39 -3.90 -7.65 11.64
CA VAL A 39 -4.03 -6.31 11.07
C VAL A 39 -4.20 -6.36 9.55
N ASP A 40 -5.33 -5.85 9.10
CA ASP A 40 -5.75 -5.36 7.79
C ASP A 40 -6.91 -4.43 8.19
N SER A 41 -6.60 -3.28 8.79
CA SER A 41 -7.30 -2.73 9.96
C SER A 41 -7.40 -3.68 11.16
N ARG A 42 -7.84 -3.22 12.33
CA ARG A 42 -7.92 -4.08 13.54
C ARG A 42 -8.95 -5.18 13.32
N VAL A 43 -8.52 -6.43 13.13
CA VAL A 43 -9.44 -7.52 12.77
C VAL A 43 -10.02 -8.19 14.02
N GLN A 44 -11.27 -7.86 14.34
CA GLN A 44 -12.03 -8.42 15.45
C GLN A 44 -12.76 -9.72 15.06
N ASN A 45 -12.91 -10.63 16.03
CA ASN A 45 -13.65 -11.89 15.92
C ASN A 45 -13.04 -12.94 14.96
N MET A 46 -11.80 -12.77 14.52
CA MET A 46 -11.11 -13.82 13.77
C MET A 46 -10.77 -14.99 14.71
N ASN A 47 -11.05 -16.22 14.29
CA ASN A 47 -10.72 -17.39 15.11
C ASN A 47 -9.22 -17.66 15.09
N TYR A 48 -8.66 -18.05 16.24
CA TYR A 48 -7.28 -18.51 16.32
C TYR A 48 -7.06 -19.65 17.31
N ASP A 49 -6.06 -20.47 17.02
CA ASP A 49 -5.60 -21.58 17.87
C ASP A 49 -4.14 -21.38 18.25
N CYS A 50 -3.84 -21.41 19.55
CA CYS A 50 -2.48 -21.52 20.06
C CYS A 50 -2.11 -23.00 20.08
N VAL A 51 -1.70 -23.54 18.94
CA VAL A 51 -1.52 -24.99 18.72
C VAL A 51 -0.51 -25.58 19.70
N ALA A 52 0.58 -24.85 19.95
CA ALA A 52 1.62 -25.28 20.87
C ALA A 52 1.19 -25.27 22.35
N ASP A 53 0.17 -24.49 22.70
CA ASP A 53 -0.41 -24.43 24.04
C ASP A 53 -1.56 -25.44 24.21
N GLY A 54 -2.02 -26.08 23.13
CA GLY A 54 -3.22 -26.93 23.13
C GLY A 54 -4.51 -26.15 23.40
N VAL A 55 -4.55 -24.86 23.04
CA VAL A 55 -5.73 -24.01 23.22
C VAL A 55 -6.30 -23.60 21.87
N GLU A 56 -7.57 -23.93 21.63
CA GLU A 56 -8.26 -23.77 20.36
C GLU A 56 -9.53 -22.91 20.49
N ASN A 57 -10.07 -22.47 19.35
CA ASN A 57 -11.34 -21.75 19.21
C ASN A 57 -11.41 -20.45 20.02
N ARG A 58 -10.31 -19.69 20.06
CA ARG A 58 -10.34 -18.32 20.58
C ARG A 58 -10.67 -17.34 19.45
N THR A 59 -11.04 -16.12 19.81
CA THR A 59 -11.32 -15.03 18.87
C THR A 59 -10.47 -13.80 19.19
N THR A 60 -10.04 -13.08 18.16
CA THR A 60 -9.33 -11.81 18.31
C THR A 60 -10.21 -10.75 18.98
N GLY A 61 -9.58 -9.90 19.78
CA GLY A 61 -10.26 -8.77 20.44
C GLY A 61 -10.64 -7.63 19.47
N PRO A 62 -11.35 -6.61 19.96
CA PRO A 62 -11.73 -5.42 19.16
C PRO A 62 -10.54 -4.66 18.56
N ASP A 63 -9.36 -4.82 19.14
CA ASP A 63 -8.11 -4.22 18.69
C ASP A 63 -7.28 -5.15 17.78
N GLY A 64 -7.81 -6.33 17.42
CA GLY A 64 -7.11 -7.37 16.69
C GLY A 64 -6.27 -8.30 17.57
N ALA A 65 -6.28 -8.12 18.89
CA ALA A 65 -5.36 -8.83 19.78
C ALA A 65 -5.64 -10.34 19.87
N PHE A 66 -4.57 -11.14 19.79
CA PHE A 66 -4.55 -12.56 20.16
C PHE A 66 -3.43 -12.82 21.16
N THR A 67 -3.55 -13.86 22.00
CA THR A 67 -2.57 -14.10 23.07
C THR A 67 -2.31 -15.59 23.28
N CYS A 68 -1.04 -15.98 23.15
CA CYS A 68 -0.56 -17.35 23.35
C CYS A 68 0.59 -17.36 24.35
N GLN A 69 0.74 -18.44 25.13
CA GLN A 69 1.92 -18.65 25.97
C GLN A 69 3.12 -19.04 25.11
N ASN A 70 2.89 -19.78 24.03
CA ASN A 70 3.90 -20.17 23.06
C ASN A 70 3.49 -19.78 21.63
N MET A 71 4.30 -18.92 21.01
CA MET A 71 4.10 -18.40 19.65
C MET A 71 4.66 -19.32 18.55
N SER A 72 5.11 -20.54 18.87
CA SER A 72 5.75 -21.43 17.89
C SER A 72 4.80 -21.94 16.80
N GLN A 73 3.49 -21.89 17.04
CA GLN A 73 2.47 -22.16 16.03
C GLN A 73 1.14 -21.55 16.46
N VAL A 74 0.71 -20.53 15.72
CA VAL A 74 -0.62 -19.92 15.86
C VAL A 74 -1.34 -20.05 14.54
N ARG A 75 -2.51 -20.68 14.55
CA ARG A 75 -3.35 -20.88 13.35
C ARG A 75 -4.49 -19.87 13.35
N PHE A 76 -4.73 -19.21 12.23
CA PHE A 76 -5.82 -18.26 12.04
C PHE A 76 -6.90 -18.85 11.13
N ARG A 77 -8.17 -18.61 11.48
CA ARG A 77 -9.34 -19.23 10.85
C ARG A 77 -10.54 -18.28 10.79
N LEU A 78 -11.46 -18.58 9.88
CA LEU A 78 -12.83 -18.07 9.85
C LEU A 78 -13.77 -19.26 9.98
N GLY A 79 -14.34 -19.48 11.16
CA GLY A 79 -15.09 -20.73 11.43
C GLY A 79 -14.23 -21.97 11.15
N GLY A 80 -14.70 -22.83 10.24
CA GLY A 80 -13.96 -24.02 9.79
C GLY A 80 -12.80 -23.74 8.81
N LEU A 81 -12.79 -22.59 8.14
CA LEU A 81 -11.84 -22.25 7.08
C LEU A 81 -10.49 -21.80 7.67
N VAL A 82 -9.44 -22.56 7.40
CA VAL A 82 -8.07 -22.25 7.84
C VAL A 82 -7.40 -21.29 6.87
N LEU A 83 -7.17 -20.05 7.28
CA LEU A 83 -6.51 -19.04 6.46
C LEU A 83 -5.00 -19.29 6.35
N GLY A 84 -4.39 -19.72 7.45
CA GLY A 84 -2.95 -19.98 7.51
C GLY A 84 -2.43 -20.04 8.94
N GLU A 85 -1.11 -20.02 9.08
CA GLU A 85 -0.44 -20.11 10.38
C GLU A 85 0.87 -19.33 10.40
N ILE A 86 1.21 -18.80 11.58
CA ILE A 86 2.52 -18.23 11.87
C ILE A 86 3.27 -19.13 12.84
N HIS A 87 4.59 -19.19 12.69
CA HIS A 87 5.47 -19.96 13.58
C HIS A 87 6.30 -19.10 14.53
N THR A 88 6.24 -17.78 14.35
CA THR A 88 6.87 -16.77 15.21
C THR A 88 6.08 -15.47 15.04
N LEU A 89 5.93 -14.71 16.12
CA LEU A 89 5.37 -13.35 16.03
C LEU A 89 6.39 -12.42 15.35
N PRO A 90 5.99 -11.63 14.33
CA PRO A 90 6.83 -10.59 13.76
C PRO A 90 7.32 -9.59 14.82
N GLN A 91 8.48 -8.95 14.57
CA GLN A 91 9.14 -8.11 15.59
C GLN A 91 8.32 -6.89 16.01
N ASP A 92 7.49 -6.37 15.11
CA ASP A 92 6.59 -5.26 15.37
C ASP A 92 5.29 -5.68 16.08
N GLY A 93 5.06 -6.98 16.25
CA GLY A 93 3.89 -7.52 16.95
C GLY A 93 2.61 -7.57 16.11
N TYR A 94 2.67 -7.17 14.84
CA TYR A 94 1.54 -7.18 13.91
C TYR A 94 1.60 -8.42 13.01
N VAL A 95 0.43 -8.92 12.61
CA VAL A 95 0.27 -10.08 11.73
C VAL A 95 -0.68 -9.67 10.60
N PHE A 96 -0.11 -9.48 9.41
CA PHE A 96 -0.85 -9.12 8.20
C PHE A 96 -1.26 -10.37 7.40
N PRO A 97 -2.18 -10.27 6.44
CA PRO A 97 -2.50 -11.36 5.51
C PRO A 97 -1.28 -12.02 4.86
N GLN A 98 -0.21 -11.26 4.57
CA GLN A 98 1.07 -11.78 4.07
C GLN A 98 1.75 -12.73 5.05
N ASP A 99 1.75 -12.37 6.34
CA ASP A 99 2.35 -13.21 7.39
C ASP A 99 1.56 -14.51 7.54
N ILE A 100 0.23 -14.45 7.46
CA ILE A 100 -0.66 -15.62 7.52
C ILE A 100 -0.46 -16.53 6.29
N ALA A 101 -0.29 -15.95 5.12
CA ALA A 101 -0.01 -16.66 3.87
C ALA A 101 1.44 -17.18 3.78
N GLY A 102 2.34 -16.73 4.66
CA GLY A 102 3.74 -17.14 4.69
C GLY A 102 4.59 -16.54 3.56
N VAL A 103 4.26 -15.34 3.10
CA VAL A 103 4.99 -14.61 2.04
C VAL A 103 5.58 -13.30 2.56
N ASP A 104 6.44 -12.67 1.76
CA ASP A 104 7.02 -11.38 2.13
C ASP A 104 5.94 -10.29 2.21
N ARG A 105 6.04 -9.41 3.20
CA ARG A 105 5.10 -8.29 3.39
C ARG A 105 5.05 -7.33 2.21
N SER A 106 6.11 -7.23 1.42
CA SER A 106 6.11 -6.43 0.19
C SER A 106 5.32 -7.08 -0.96
N ASP A 107 4.98 -8.38 -0.89
CA ASP A 107 4.27 -9.09 -1.95
C ASP A 107 2.74 -8.86 -1.88
N LEU A 108 2.35 -7.62 -2.17
CA LEU A 108 0.95 -7.17 -2.26
C LEU A 108 0.25 -7.64 -3.55
N GLU A 109 0.91 -8.42 -4.40
CA GLU A 109 0.32 -8.97 -5.62
C GLU A 109 0.07 -10.48 -5.52
N ASN A 110 0.45 -11.09 -4.40
CA ASN A 110 0.27 -12.51 -4.19
C ASN A 110 -1.21 -12.89 -4.25
N GLU A 111 -1.55 -13.88 -5.08
CA GLU A 111 -2.95 -14.31 -5.28
C GLU A 111 -3.62 -14.75 -3.97
N THR A 112 -2.91 -15.45 -3.10
CA THR A 112 -3.44 -15.88 -1.80
C THR A 112 -3.66 -14.69 -0.86
N VAL A 113 -2.71 -13.75 -0.81
CA VAL A 113 -2.83 -12.55 0.03
C VAL A 113 -4.01 -11.71 -0.42
N MET A 114 -4.14 -11.45 -1.73
CA MET A 114 -5.21 -10.62 -2.26
C MET A 114 -6.58 -11.25 -2.08
N ALA A 115 -6.72 -12.55 -2.35
CA ALA A 115 -7.98 -13.24 -2.10
C ALA A 115 -8.34 -13.26 -0.60
N MET A 116 -7.35 -13.44 0.29
CA MET A 116 -7.56 -13.42 1.73
C MET A 116 -7.98 -12.03 2.23
N ALA A 117 -7.28 -10.97 1.80
CA ALA A 117 -7.61 -9.59 2.12
C ALA A 117 -9.03 -9.22 1.61
N GLN A 118 -9.35 -9.57 0.36
CA GLN A 118 -10.70 -9.37 -0.18
C GLN A 118 -11.75 -10.07 0.69
N LEU A 119 -11.54 -11.34 1.08
CA LEU A 119 -12.45 -12.06 1.96
C LEU A 119 -12.64 -11.38 3.31
N ILE A 120 -11.54 -11.10 4.03
CA ILE A 120 -11.59 -10.52 5.37
C ILE A 120 -12.27 -9.15 5.35
N GLN A 121 -11.92 -8.29 4.41
CA GLN A 121 -12.47 -6.93 4.31
C GLN A 121 -13.94 -6.92 3.86
N SER A 122 -14.35 -7.83 2.98
CA SER A 122 -15.76 -7.91 2.56
C SER A 122 -16.68 -8.45 3.64
N LEU A 123 -16.13 -9.13 4.65
CA LEU A 123 -16.88 -9.62 5.80
C LEU A 123 -17.19 -8.52 6.82
N ASP A 124 -16.59 -7.34 6.73
CA ASP A 124 -16.79 -6.29 7.71
C ASP A 124 -18.27 -5.92 7.89
N GLU A 125 -18.77 -5.99 9.12
CA GLU A 125 -20.20 -5.88 9.46
C GLU A 125 -20.81 -4.52 9.08
N ASP A 126 -20.07 -3.42 9.22
CA ASP A 126 -20.56 -2.07 8.97
C ASP A 126 -20.05 -1.45 7.66
N HIS A 127 -19.23 -2.22 6.92
CA HIS A 127 -18.65 -1.88 5.64
C HIS A 127 -17.78 -0.63 5.68
N ASN A 128 -17.18 -0.34 6.84
CA ASN A 128 -16.30 0.79 7.06
C ASN A 128 -14.95 0.31 7.62
N LEU A 129 -14.05 -0.01 6.69
CA LEU A 129 -12.75 -0.57 6.99
C LEU A 129 -11.84 0.37 7.81
N ASP A 130 -12.09 1.68 7.80
CA ASP A 130 -11.29 2.68 8.52
C ASP A 130 -11.47 2.60 10.05
N ASN A 131 -12.52 1.94 10.53
CA ASN A 131 -12.85 1.87 11.96
C ASN A 131 -12.46 0.53 12.61
N GLY A 132 -11.82 -0.36 11.85
CA GLY A 132 -11.60 -1.76 12.21
C GLY A 132 -12.35 -2.69 11.26
N ILE A 133 -12.00 -3.98 11.28
CA ILE A 133 -12.78 -5.01 10.60
C ILE A 133 -13.44 -5.85 11.66
N ARG A 134 -14.77 -5.89 11.67
CA ARG A 134 -15.53 -6.77 12.55
C ARG A 134 -16.14 -7.91 11.77
N ILE A 135 -15.59 -9.12 11.96
CA ILE A 135 -16.14 -10.33 11.36
C ILE A 135 -17.46 -10.72 12.08
N PRO A 136 -18.56 -10.93 11.33
CA PRO A 136 -19.84 -11.35 11.87
C PRO A 136 -19.73 -12.69 12.57
N GLN A 137 -20.43 -12.85 13.69
CA GLN A 137 -20.39 -14.10 14.47
C GLN A 137 -20.97 -15.29 13.68
N GLU A 138 -21.88 -15.04 12.74
CA GLU A 138 -22.50 -16.06 11.90
C GLU A 138 -21.47 -16.83 11.06
N VAL A 139 -20.37 -16.17 10.69
CA VAL A 139 -19.25 -16.73 9.92
C VAL A 139 -18.64 -17.95 10.61
N GLU A 140 -18.68 -18.02 11.95
CA GLU A 140 -18.16 -19.17 12.71
C GLU A 140 -18.80 -20.51 12.29
N THR A 141 -20.00 -20.47 11.73
CA THR A 141 -20.79 -21.66 11.38
C THR A 141 -21.03 -21.83 9.88
N GLN A 142 -20.63 -20.84 9.06
CA GLN A 142 -20.89 -20.85 7.61
C GLN A 142 -19.80 -21.58 6.83
N PHE A 143 -18.57 -21.58 7.33
CA PHE A 143 -17.44 -22.21 6.67
C PHE A 143 -17.21 -23.65 7.12
N GLU A 144 -17.04 -24.54 6.15
CA GLU A 144 -16.66 -25.94 6.37
C GLU A 144 -15.18 -26.06 6.78
N ALA A 145 -14.81 -27.20 7.37
CA ALA A 145 -13.44 -27.47 7.80
C ALA A 145 -12.51 -27.77 6.62
N GLU A 146 -11.84 -26.74 6.10
CA GLU A 146 -10.88 -26.84 4.99
C GLU A 146 -9.79 -25.76 5.05
N ASN A 147 -8.78 -25.86 4.18
CA ASN A 147 -7.75 -24.83 4.05
C ASN A 147 -8.18 -23.81 2.98
N PHE A 148 -7.92 -22.54 3.23
CA PHE A 148 -8.19 -21.45 2.31
C PHE A 148 -7.47 -21.64 0.98
N ASN A 149 -8.22 -21.46 -0.10
CA ASN A 149 -7.72 -21.50 -1.46
C ASN A 149 -8.17 -20.25 -2.22
N ALA A 150 -7.22 -19.48 -2.75
CA ALA A 150 -7.50 -18.24 -3.48
C ALA A 150 -8.47 -18.43 -4.66
N ALA A 151 -8.44 -19.61 -5.29
CA ALA A 151 -9.31 -19.91 -6.43
C ALA A 151 -10.80 -20.07 -6.05
N ASP A 152 -11.10 -20.28 -4.77
CA ASP A 152 -12.45 -20.53 -4.26
C ASP A 152 -13.07 -19.29 -3.60
N LEU A 153 -12.48 -18.10 -3.79
CA LEU A 153 -12.91 -16.84 -3.18
C LEU A 153 -14.41 -16.56 -3.34
N ASP A 154 -14.93 -16.67 -4.57
CA ASP A 154 -16.36 -16.44 -4.85
C ASP A 154 -17.25 -17.41 -4.07
N THR A 155 -16.80 -18.66 -3.90
CA THR A 155 -17.52 -19.66 -3.11
C THR A 155 -17.55 -19.27 -1.63
N TYR A 156 -16.45 -18.71 -1.10
CA TYR A 156 -16.41 -18.25 0.28
C TYR A 156 -17.32 -17.04 0.52
N MET A 157 -17.36 -16.09 -0.41
CA MET A 157 -18.27 -14.94 -0.35
C MET A 157 -19.74 -15.38 -0.36
N ASP A 158 -20.07 -16.33 -1.24
CA ASP A 158 -21.42 -16.91 -1.32
C ASP A 158 -21.82 -17.63 -0.02
N GLN A 159 -20.92 -18.44 0.55
CA GLN A 159 -21.15 -19.14 1.83
C GLN A 159 -21.37 -18.16 2.97
N ALA A 160 -20.58 -17.09 3.02
CA ALA A 160 -20.71 -16.05 4.02
C ALA A 160 -21.92 -15.12 3.80
N SER A 161 -22.65 -15.29 2.70
CA SER A 161 -23.78 -14.43 2.32
C SER A 161 -23.40 -12.96 2.19
N VAL A 162 -22.18 -12.67 1.72
CA VAL A 162 -21.72 -11.30 1.43
C VAL A 162 -22.49 -10.77 0.21
N ALA A 163 -23.10 -9.59 0.35
CA ALA A 163 -23.81 -8.98 -0.76
C ALA A 163 -22.83 -8.55 -1.86
N PRO A 164 -23.13 -8.75 -3.17
CA PRO A 164 -22.20 -8.42 -4.26
C PRO A 164 -21.68 -6.97 -4.23
N GLU A 165 -22.50 -6.02 -3.78
CA GLU A 165 -22.14 -4.61 -3.63
C GLU A 165 -21.14 -4.32 -2.51
N HIS A 166 -20.95 -5.26 -1.56
CA HIS A 166 -20.00 -5.15 -0.45
C HIS A 166 -18.74 -6.00 -0.65
N VAL A 167 -18.66 -6.73 -1.77
CA VAL A 167 -17.46 -7.47 -2.14
C VAL A 167 -16.36 -6.48 -2.51
N GLN A 168 -15.26 -6.51 -1.76
CA GLN A 168 -14.09 -5.70 -2.03
C GLN A 168 -13.43 -6.14 -3.33
N THR A 169 -13.16 -5.15 -4.18
CA THR A 169 -12.37 -5.38 -5.40
C THR A 169 -10.93 -5.69 -5.01
N ARG A 170 -10.20 -6.39 -5.89
CA ARG A 170 -8.77 -6.65 -5.68
C ARG A 170 -7.97 -5.36 -5.46
N THR A 171 -8.23 -4.33 -6.26
CA THR A 171 -7.55 -3.03 -6.15
C THR A 171 -7.91 -2.34 -4.83
N GLY A 172 -9.18 -2.35 -4.44
CA GLY A 172 -9.62 -1.80 -3.14
C GLY A 172 -8.98 -2.53 -1.96
N ALA A 173 -8.96 -3.86 -1.99
CA ALA A 173 -8.38 -4.64 -0.92
C ALA A 173 -6.88 -4.48 -0.77
N ARG A 174 -6.18 -4.41 -1.92
CA ARG A 174 -4.75 -4.09 -1.97
C ARG A 174 -4.46 -2.70 -1.39
N GLN A 175 -5.27 -1.71 -1.75
CA GLN A 175 -5.10 -0.34 -1.29
C GLN A 175 -5.32 -0.24 0.23
N HIS A 176 -6.42 -0.80 0.74
CA HIS A 176 -6.69 -0.82 2.17
C HIS A 176 -5.59 -1.51 2.98
N LEU A 177 -5.14 -2.69 2.53
CA LEU A 177 -4.06 -3.43 3.19
C LEU A 177 -2.77 -2.61 3.21
N ARG A 178 -2.45 -1.92 2.11
CA ARG A 178 -1.31 -1.02 2.01
C ARG A 178 -1.41 0.16 2.98
N ASP A 179 -2.55 0.83 3.02
CA ASP A 179 -2.79 1.99 3.90
C ASP A 179 -2.68 1.59 5.36
N THR A 180 -3.22 0.42 5.71
CA THR A 180 -3.05 -0.18 7.04
C THR A 180 -1.57 -0.40 7.36
N MET A 181 -0.79 -0.98 6.45
CA MET A 181 0.64 -1.20 6.68
C MET A 181 1.40 0.11 6.91
N GLN A 182 1.01 1.19 6.25
CA GLN A 182 1.57 2.53 6.47
C GLN A 182 1.17 3.10 7.83
N GLU A 183 -0.10 2.99 8.25
CA GLU A 183 -0.58 3.46 9.57
C GLU A 183 0.20 2.81 10.71
N PHE A 184 0.44 1.51 10.61
CA PHE A 184 1.19 0.75 11.61
C PHE A 184 2.73 0.91 11.47
N HIS A 185 3.18 1.89 10.68
CA HIS A 185 4.60 2.23 10.45
C HIS A 185 5.43 1.04 9.99
N VAL A 186 4.81 0.08 9.31
CA VAL A 186 5.55 -0.99 8.65
C VAL A 186 6.25 -0.35 7.47
N THR A 187 7.59 -0.33 7.51
CA THR A 187 8.40 0.12 6.37
C THR A 187 8.24 -0.89 5.23
N ILE A 188 7.20 -0.72 4.42
CA ILE A 188 7.00 -1.46 3.19
C ILE A 188 7.89 -0.82 2.14
N ASN A 189 9.12 -1.32 2.01
CA ASN A 189 10.01 -0.97 0.91
C ASN A 189 9.50 -1.59 -0.41
N ASN A 190 8.32 -1.19 -0.90
CA ASN A 190 7.74 -1.67 -2.17
C ASN A 190 7.74 -0.60 -3.26
N SER A 191 8.21 0.61 -2.94
CA SER A 191 8.29 1.79 -3.80
C SER A 191 9.55 1.80 -4.67
N GLY A 192 10.32 0.71 -4.73
CA GLY A 192 11.60 0.66 -5.47
C GLY A 192 12.75 1.49 -4.87
N VAL A 193 12.46 2.35 -3.89
CA VAL A 193 13.43 3.17 -3.14
C VAL A 193 13.14 3.11 -1.64
N ASP A 194 14.18 2.87 -0.83
CA ASP A 194 14.11 2.98 0.64
C ASP A 194 14.64 4.35 1.07
N LEU A 195 13.76 5.33 1.28
CA LEU A 195 14.14 6.69 1.69
C LEU A 195 14.79 6.74 3.08
N ASN A 196 14.60 5.73 3.93
CA ASN A 196 15.25 5.67 5.25
C ASN A 196 16.72 5.28 5.16
N SER A 197 17.16 4.74 4.02
CA SER A 197 18.57 4.48 3.74
C SER A 197 19.39 5.75 3.45
N TYR A 198 18.71 6.88 3.22
CA TYR A 198 19.31 8.18 2.95
C TYR A 198 19.16 9.13 4.15
N ALA A 199 20.12 10.05 4.30
CA ALA A 199 19.98 11.18 5.20
C ALA A 199 18.87 12.12 4.70
N MET A 200 18.19 12.81 5.61
CA MET A 200 17.18 13.79 5.24
C MET A 200 17.87 15.07 4.74
N SER A 201 17.48 15.53 3.56
CA SER A 201 18.07 16.69 2.88
C SER A 201 17.51 18.00 3.44
N THR A 202 18.16 19.12 3.13
CA THR A 202 17.60 20.46 3.43
C THR A 202 16.93 21.00 2.20
N LEU A 203 15.59 21.10 2.21
CA LEU A 203 14.85 21.50 1.01
C LEU A 203 14.84 23.01 0.79
N THR A 204 15.20 23.41 -0.43
CA THR A 204 14.94 24.76 -0.95
C THR A 204 13.43 24.93 -1.22
N PRO A 205 12.90 26.15 -1.28
CA PRO A 205 11.52 26.39 -1.70
C PRO A 205 11.21 25.76 -3.07
N GLU A 206 12.13 25.87 -4.01
CA GLU A 206 12.00 25.33 -5.36
C GLU A 206 11.83 23.80 -5.32
N LEU A 207 12.65 23.07 -4.55
CA LEU A 207 12.51 21.62 -4.40
C LEU A 207 11.21 21.18 -3.71
N LYS A 208 10.63 22.01 -2.84
CA LYS A 208 9.33 21.68 -2.26
C LYS A 208 8.24 21.76 -3.33
N GLU A 209 8.34 22.72 -4.24
CA GLU A 209 7.43 22.87 -5.37
C GLU A 209 7.55 21.67 -6.33
N THR A 210 8.76 21.19 -6.63
CA THR A 210 8.94 20.01 -7.48
C THR A 210 8.27 18.76 -6.90
N ILE A 211 8.42 18.51 -5.60
CA ILE A 211 7.78 17.34 -4.95
C ILE A 211 6.26 17.40 -5.09
N ILE A 212 5.66 18.56 -4.88
CA ILE A 212 4.20 18.73 -4.93
C ILE A 212 3.70 18.67 -6.37
N TYR A 213 4.43 19.27 -7.31
CA TYR A 213 4.10 19.24 -8.73
C TYR A 213 4.17 17.81 -9.25
N MET A 214 5.26 17.10 -8.99
CA MET A 214 5.46 15.71 -9.40
C MET A 214 4.36 14.79 -8.86
N GLY A 215 3.93 14.97 -7.60
CA GLY A 215 2.80 14.18 -7.07
C GLY A 215 1.52 14.39 -7.87
N ASN A 216 1.22 15.64 -8.26
CA ASN A 216 0.06 15.95 -9.10
C ASN A 216 0.19 15.39 -10.52
N GLU A 217 1.40 15.33 -11.04
CA GLU A 217 1.71 14.79 -12.36
C GLU A 217 1.56 13.27 -12.42
N GLU A 218 2.09 12.54 -11.43
CA GLU A 218 1.93 11.09 -11.29
C GLU A 218 0.46 10.70 -11.07
N ARG A 219 -0.30 11.51 -10.30
CA ARG A 219 -1.76 11.35 -10.20
C ARG A 219 -2.46 11.62 -11.53
N LEU A 220 -1.98 12.59 -12.30
CA LEU A 220 -2.50 12.85 -13.64
C LEU A 220 -2.27 11.65 -14.56
N ALA A 221 -1.10 11.03 -14.53
CA ALA A 221 -0.82 9.81 -15.29
C ALA A 221 -1.82 8.71 -14.91
N TYR A 222 -1.96 8.42 -13.61
CA TYR A 222 -2.93 7.45 -13.09
C TYR A 222 -4.36 7.74 -13.57
N ASP A 223 -4.85 8.97 -13.38
CA ASP A 223 -6.22 9.37 -13.72
C ASP A 223 -6.48 9.30 -15.23
N VAL A 224 -5.56 9.81 -16.06
CA VAL A 224 -5.67 9.72 -17.53
C VAL A 224 -5.79 8.25 -17.94
N TYR A 225 -4.93 7.38 -17.43
CA TYR A 225 -4.91 5.98 -17.82
C TYR A 225 -6.16 5.23 -17.36
N MET A 226 -6.55 5.40 -16.10
CA MET A 226 -7.71 4.72 -15.55
C MET A 226 -9.01 5.22 -16.20
N ASN A 227 -9.16 6.53 -16.40
CA ASN A 227 -10.36 7.10 -17.01
C ASN A 227 -10.48 6.79 -18.50
N LEU A 228 -9.37 6.76 -19.24
CA LEU A 228 -9.38 6.31 -20.63
C LEU A 228 -9.67 4.80 -20.72
N TYR A 229 -9.06 3.98 -19.87
CA TYR A 229 -9.37 2.55 -19.81
C TYR A 229 -10.87 2.32 -19.58
N ASN A 230 -11.44 2.96 -18.56
CA ASN A 230 -12.85 2.87 -18.21
C ASN A 230 -13.76 3.35 -19.35
N PHE A 231 -13.43 4.48 -19.98
CA PHE A 231 -14.18 4.97 -21.13
C PHE A 231 -14.16 3.95 -22.29
N HIS A 232 -13.01 3.41 -22.67
CA HIS A 232 -12.91 2.49 -23.79
C HIS A 232 -13.58 1.14 -23.50
N ILE A 233 -13.43 0.59 -22.29
CA ILE A 233 -14.06 -0.69 -21.93
C ILE A 233 -15.60 -0.55 -21.90
N ASP A 234 -16.13 0.57 -21.40
CA ASP A 234 -17.57 0.87 -21.44
C ASP A 234 -18.11 0.98 -22.88
N ASN A 235 -17.25 1.36 -23.82
CA ASN A 235 -17.55 1.41 -25.25
C ASN A 235 -17.18 0.13 -26.01
N GLY A 236 -16.85 -0.95 -25.29
CA GLY A 236 -16.61 -2.28 -25.86
C GLY A 236 -15.21 -2.51 -26.43
N GLU A 237 -14.25 -1.64 -26.12
CA GLU A 237 -12.86 -1.75 -26.57
C GLU A 237 -11.91 -1.86 -25.38
N GLU A 238 -11.26 -3.01 -25.21
CA GLU A 238 -10.32 -3.20 -24.12
C GLU A 238 -8.90 -2.69 -24.48
N ILE A 239 -8.36 -1.86 -23.59
CA ILE A 239 -6.98 -1.34 -23.65
C ILE A 239 -6.26 -1.68 -22.33
N LYS A 240 -6.07 -2.97 -22.03
CA LYS A 240 -5.45 -3.47 -20.79
C LYS A 240 -4.12 -2.81 -20.42
N GLN A 241 -3.42 -2.27 -21.41
CA GLN A 241 -2.16 -1.58 -21.21
C GLN A 241 -2.31 -0.35 -20.30
N LEU A 242 -3.35 0.47 -20.51
CA LEU A 242 -3.63 1.64 -19.67
C LEU A 242 -3.89 1.22 -18.22
N PHE A 243 -4.78 0.24 -18.03
CA PHE A 243 -5.09 -0.31 -16.71
C PHE A 243 -3.84 -0.87 -16.00
N ASN A 244 -3.03 -1.68 -16.69
CA ASN A 244 -1.86 -2.30 -16.08
C ASN A 244 -0.80 -1.28 -15.66
N ILE A 245 -0.59 -0.21 -16.43
CA ILE A 245 0.39 0.83 -16.09
C ILE A 245 -0.14 1.64 -14.88
N ALA A 246 -1.39 2.11 -14.94
CA ALA A 246 -2.02 2.83 -13.85
C ALA A 246 -2.00 2.04 -12.52
N ASP A 247 -2.52 0.81 -12.54
CA ASP A 247 -2.73 0.01 -11.32
C ASP A 247 -1.42 -0.52 -10.70
N LYS A 248 -0.38 -0.76 -11.51
CA LYS A 248 0.85 -1.44 -11.03
C LYS A 248 2.07 -0.53 -10.91
N ALA A 249 2.08 0.60 -11.62
CA ALA A 249 3.23 1.49 -11.66
C ALA A 249 2.88 2.88 -11.14
N GLU A 250 1.85 3.55 -11.66
CA GLU A 250 1.54 4.93 -11.23
C GLU A 250 1.11 5.00 -9.76
N THR A 251 0.42 3.98 -9.25
CA THR A 251 0.16 3.86 -7.81
C THR A 251 1.45 3.91 -6.98
N LYS A 252 2.51 3.24 -7.44
CA LYS A 252 3.82 3.24 -6.77
C LYS A 252 4.53 4.58 -6.90
N HIS A 253 4.44 5.25 -8.05
CA HIS A 253 5.03 6.57 -8.22
C HIS A 253 4.40 7.59 -7.27
N ILE A 254 3.07 7.60 -7.17
CA ILE A 254 2.32 8.43 -6.23
C ILE A 254 2.77 8.13 -4.78
N GLU A 255 2.93 6.86 -4.41
CA GLU A 255 3.44 6.47 -3.08
C GLU A 255 4.85 6.97 -2.78
N ILE A 256 5.76 6.94 -3.76
CA ILE A 256 7.12 7.48 -3.60
C ILE A 256 7.06 8.96 -3.27
N VAL A 257 6.24 9.72 -4.02
CA VAL A 257 6.11 11.15 -3.79
C VAL A 257 5.39 11.45 -2.47
N GLN A 258 4.33 10.71 -2.13
CA GLN A 258 3.68 10.80 -0.81
C GLN A 258 4.66 10.52 0.33
N SER A 259 5.60 9.58 0.14
CA SER A 259 6.66 9.31 1.11
C SER A 259 7.62 10.49 1.26
N LEU A 260 7.94 11.21 0.18
CA LEU A 260 8.71 12.46 0.26
C LEU A 260 7.91 13.56 0.98
N VAL A 261 6.64 13.75 0.64
CA VAL A 261 5.74 14.71 1.30
C VAL A 261 5.69 14.45 2.80
N HIS A 262 5.51 13.19 3.20
CA HIS A 262 5.48 12.79 4.61
C HIS A 262 6.82 13.00 5.29
N ARG A 263 7.91 12.54 4.67
CA ARG A 263 9.28 12.67 5.19
C ARG A 263 9.64 14.12 5.51
N TYR A 264 9.20 15.06 4.67
CA TYR A 264 9.52 16.48 4.77
C TYR A 264 8.43 17.32 5.44
N GLU A 265 7.36 16.71 5.93
CA GLU A 265 6.20 17.38 6.53
C GLU A 265 5.69 18.54 5.65
N LEU A 266 5.58 18.29 4.32
CA LEU A 266 5.19 19.32 3.37
C LEU A 266 3.70 19.63 3.49
N ASP A 267 3.37 20.87 3.87
CA ASP A 267 1.99 21.35 3.87
C ASP A 267 1.56 21.76 2.45
N ALA A 268 1.09 20.78 1.69
CA ALA A 268 0.63 21.01 0.33
C ALA A 268 -0.62 21.91 0.25
N SER A 269 -1.40 22.02 1.34
CA SER A 269 -2.57 22.90 1.41
C SER A 269 -2.20 24.39 1.37
N THR A 270 -0.97 24.73 1.73
CA THR A 270 -0.46 26.11 1.66
C THR A 270 0.07 26.51 0.29
N ILE A 271 0.27 25.54 -0.60
CA ILE A 271 0.90 25.75 -1.91
C ILE A 271 -0.18 25.70 -3.01
N ILE A 272 -1.04 24.67 -3.03
CA ILE A 272 -2.14 24.51 -4.00
C ILE A 272 -3.40 23.93 -3.32
N ALA A 273 -4.59 24.29 -3.82
CA ALA A 273 -5.90 23.96 -3.23
C ALA A 273 -6.36 22.49 -3.35
N ASP A 274 -5.52 21.58 -3.85
CA ASP A 274 -5.84 20.16 -3.98
C ASP A 274 -4.53 19.38 -3.94
N PRO A 275 -4.24 18.64 -2.85
CA PRO A 275 -2.96 17.99 -2.75
C PRO A 275 -3.10 16.49 -3.04
N VAL A 276 -2.23 16.00 -3.91
CA VAL A 276 -1.73 14.61 -3.89
C VAL A 276 -0.86 14.34 -2.62
N ALA A 277 -1.01 15.18 -1.60
CA ALA A 277 0.03 15.46 -0.64
C ALA A 277 -0.54 15.92 0.72
N ASP A 278 -1.71 15.42 1.08
CA ASP A 278 -1.92 15.08 2.48
C ASP A 278 -1.58 13.60 2.60
N SER A 279 -0.58 13.26 3.41
CA SER A 279 -0.18 11.87 3.65
C SER A 279 -1.29 11.00 4.25
N SER A 280 -2.40 11.61 4.67
CA SER A 280 -3.59 10.90 5.17
C SER A 280 -4.69 10.72 4.12
N VAL A 281 -4.55 11.28 2.91
CA VAL A 281 -5.55 11.13 1.84
C VAL A 281 -5.12 9.99 0.92
N THR A 282 -5.94 8.94 0.89
CA THR A 282 -5.70 7.79 -0.01
C THR A 282 -5.92 8.20 -1.46
N LEU A 283 -5.31 7.47 -2.41
CA LEU A 283 -5.54 7.71 -3.83
C LEU A 283 -7.03 7.63 -4.21
N ALA A 284 -7.81 6.81 -3.52
CA ALA A 284 -9.25 6.64 -3.76
C ALA A 284 -10.07 7.88 -3.35
N ASP A 285 -9.62 8.63 -2.35
CA ASP A 285 -10.29 9.84 -1.85
C ASP A 285 -9.93 11.10 -2.67
N MET A 286 -8.93 10.99 -3.54
CA MET A 286 -8.53 12.09 -4.42
C MET A 286 -9.55 12.27 -5.56
N PRO A 287 -9.99 13.51 -5.85
CA PRO A 287 -10.97 13.75 -6.90
C PRO A 287 -10.36 13.53 -8.29
N SER A 288 -10.68 12.38 -8.91
CA SER A 288 -10.14 12.00 -10.21
C SER A 288 -10.37 13.07 -11.29
N GLY A 289 -9.30 13.42 -12.01
CA GLY A 289 -9.34 14.39 -13.10
C GLY A 289 -9.57 15.84 -12.66
N LYS A 290 -9.40 16.15 -11.37
CA LYS A 290 -9.49 17.51 -10.81
C LYS A 290 -8.20 17.88 -10.12
N TYR A 291 -7.58 18.99 -10.53
CA TYR A 291 -6.30 19.43 -9.99
C TYR A 291 -6.34 20.91 -9.62
N GLY A 292 -5.68 21.24 -8.51
CA GLY A 292 -5.49 22.62 -8.09
C GLY A 292 -4.41 23.36 -8.89
N ILE A 293 -3.55 22.65 -9.64
CA ILE A 293 -2.52 23.22 -10.51
C ILE A 293 -3.12 23.47 -11.90
N PRO A 294 -3.26 24.72 -12.37
CA PRO A 294 -3.88 25.00 -13.68
C PRO A 294 -3.18 24.34 -14.86
N ALA A 295 -1.86 24.17 -14.80
CA ALA A 295 -1.08 23.49 -15.84
C ALA A 295 -1.43 22.00 -15.93
N ILE A 296 -1.45 21.30 -14.79
CA ILE A 296 -1.85 19.88 -14.69
C ILE A 296 -3.31 19.70 -15.11
N GLN A 297 -4.24 20.57 -14.66
CA GLN A 297 -5.64 20.49 -15.09
C GLN A 297 -5.77 20.63 -16.61
N ALA A 298 -5.08 21.59 -17.21
CA ALA A 298 -5.11 21.81 -18.65
C ALA A 298 -4.51 20.62 -19.42
N LEU A 299 -3.44 20.02 -18.89
CA LEU A 299 -2.83 18.82 -19.47
C LEU A 299 -3.80 17.63 -19.41
N TYR A 300 -4.42 17.38 -18.25
CA TYR A 300 -5.43 16.34 -18.09
C TYR A 300 -6.58 16.50 -19.08
N ASP A 301 -7.17 17.71 -19.14
CA ASP A 301 -8.30 18.00 -20.03
C ASP A 301 -7.93 17.76 -21.50
N THR A 302 -6.70 18.10 -21.89
CA THR A 302 -6.17 17.90 -23.25
C THR A 302 -5.99 16.42 -23.58
N LEU A 303 -5.34 15.68 -22.68
CA LEU A 303 -5.02 14.27 -22.87
C LEU A 303 -6.29 13.41 -22.85
N TYR A 304 -7.20 13.67 -21.92
CA TYR A 304 -8.48 12.96 -21.86
C TYR A 304 -9.31 13.21 -23.12
N ALA A 305 -9.44 14.48 -23.54
CA ALA A 305 -10.20 14.83 -24.75
C ALA A 305 -9.61 14.19 -26.02
N LYS A 306 -8.29 14.04 -26.10
CA LYS A 306 -7.64 13.28 -27.16
C LYS A 306 -7.94 11.79 -27.04
N GLY A 307 -7.66 11.21 -25.87
CA GLY A 307 -7.67 9.77 -25.68
C GLY A 307 -9.02 9.11 -25.97
N ILE A 308 -10.13 9.76 -25.63
CA ILE A 308 -11.48 9.23 -25.88
C ILE A 308 -11.86 9.10 -27.37
N ILE A 309 -11.06 9.66 -28.30
CA ILE A 309 -11.37 9.63 -29.74
C ILE A 309 -11.24 8.22 -30.30
N SER A 310 -10.19 7.49 -29.94
CA SER A 310 -9.91 6.15 -30.44
C SER A 310 -8.85 5.45 -29.59
N LYS A 311 -8.74 4.12 -29.69
CA LYS A 311 -7.64 3.38 -29.06
C LYS A 311 -6.26 3.87 -29.47
N GLN A 312 -6.08 4.32 -30.71
CA GLN A 312 -4.82 4.91 -31.14
C GLN A 312 -4.55 6.20 -30.37
N ASP A 313 -5.55 7.09 -30.31
CA ASP A 313 -5.43 8.36 -29.58
C ASP A 313 -5.20 8.16 -28.08
N ALA A 314 -5.78 7.12 -27.47
CA ALA A 314 -5.57 6.77 -26.07
C ALA A 314 -4.13 6.31 -25.80
N LEU A 315 -3.54 5.50 -26.68
CA LEU A 315 -2.14 5.09 -26.55
C LEU A 315 -1.17 6.24 -26.88
N GLU A 316 -1.54 7.11 -27.81
CA GLU A 316 -0.82 8.36 -28.09
C GLU A 316 -0.86 9.32 -26.89
N ALA A 317 -2.00 9.45 -26.20
CA ALA A 317 -2.09 10.22 -24.96
C ALA A 317 -1.16 9.63 -23.88
N GLY A 318 -1.02 8.30 -23.82
CA GLY A 318 0.00 7.62 -23.02
C GLY A 318 1.42 8.09 -23.36
N CYS A 319 1.83 8.06 -24.62
CA CYS A 319 3.15 8.59 -25.02
C CYS A 319 3.36 10.06 -24.60
N MET A 320 2.32 10.89 -24.68
CA MET A 320 2.39 12.31 -24.32
C MET A 320 2.60 12.50 -22.82
N VAL A 321 1.89 11.74 -21.96
CA VAL A 321 2.09 11.77 -20.51
C VAL A 321 3.54 11.44 -20.16
N GLU A 322 4.05 10.31 -20.65
CA GLU A 322 5.39 9.84 -20.29
C GLU A 322 6.51 10.79 -20.75
N VAL A 323 6.32 11.48 -21.88
CA VAL A 323 7.30 12.47 -22.34
C VAL A 323 7.28 13.72 -21.46
N VAL A 324 6.11 14.17 -21.02
CA VAL A 324 5.99 15.33 -20.11
C VAL A 324 6.64 14.97 -18.77
N ASP A 325 6.29 13.82 -18.21
CA ASP A 325 6.81 13.32 -16.95
C ASP A 325 8.34 13.15 -16.96
N ILE A 326 8.90 12.52 -18.01
CA ILE A 326 10.36 12.36 -18.15
C ILE A 326 11.08 13.72 -18.28
N ASN A 327 10.49 14.69 -18.98
CA ASN A 327 11.10 16.01 -19.14
C ASN A 327 11.13 16.77 -17.82
N ASP A 328 10.02 16.74 -17.07
CA ASP A 328 9.90 17.41 -15.78
C ASP A 328 10.81 16.72 -14.74
N LEU A 329 10.85 15.38 -14.68
CA LEU A 329 11.78 14.62 -13.85
C LEU A 329 13.25 14.89 -14.16
N ASN A 330 13.64 15.04 -15.43
CA ASN A 330 15.02 15.37 -15.78
C ASN A 330 15.44 16.74 -15.24
N ALA A 331 14.56 17.74 -15.34
CA ALA A 331 14.81 19.07 -14.77
C ALA A 331 14.86 19.02 -13.23
N ASP A 332 13.94 18.30 -12.60
CA ASP A 332 13.83 18.21 -11.15
C ASP A 332 14.98 17.41 -10.52
N ILE A 333 15.51 16.40 -11.21
CA ILE A 333 16.72 15.68 -10.81
C ILE A 333 17.94 16.60 -10.83
N GLU A 334 18.09 17.45 -11.85
CA GLU A 334 19.19 18.42 -11.91
C GLU A 334 19.14 19.41 -10.73
N LEU A 335 17.93 19.91 -10.41
CA LEU A 335 17.70 20.77 -9.25
C LEU A 335 18.04 20.06 -7.93
N ALA A 336 17.63 18.80 -7.77
CA ALA A 336 17.90 18.02 -6.57
C ALA A 336 19.40 17.73 -6.39
N ILE A 337 20.13 17.48 -7.49
CA ILE A 337 21.59 17.34 -7.48
C ILE A 337 22.26 18.66 -7.06
N GLU A 338 21.84 19.81 -7.59
CA GLU A 338 22.41 21.11 -7.22
C GLU A 338 22.22 21.43 -5.74
N ALA A 339 21.11 20.97 -5.15
CA ALA A 339 20.79 21.15 -3.74
C ALA A 339 21.39 20.09 -2.80
N ASP A 340 22.20 19.15 -3.30
CA ASP A 340 22.76 18.03 -2.52
C ASP A 340 21.66 17.17 -1.84
N ALA A 341 20.53 16.98 -2.54
CA ALA A 341 19.35 16.27 -2.05
C ALA A 341 19.29 14.81 -2.54
N GLU A 342 20.22 13.97 -2.08
CA GLU A 342 20.41 12.59 -2.58
C GLU A 342 19.16 11.70 -2.48
N ASP A 343 18.33 11.87 -1.44
CA ASP A 343 17.11 11.08 -1.27
C ASP A 343 16.02 11.43 -2.29
N ILE A 344 15.90 12.70 -2.65
CA ILE A 344 15.01 13.16 -3.74
C ILE A 344 15.54 12.68 -5.09
N VAL A 345 16.86 12.79 -5.32
CA VAL A 345 17.48 12.26 -6.55
C VAL A 345 17.20 10.77 -6.68
N ALA A 346 17.32 9.99 -5.61
CA ALA A 346 17.02 8.57 -5.62
C ALA A 346 15.55 8.28 -5.97
N ALA A 347 14.62 9.01 -5.36
CA ALA A 347 13.19 8.89 -5.65
C ALA A 347 12.87 9.21 -7.11
N TYR A 348 13.26 10.39 -7.61
CA TYR A 348 12.95 10.82 -8.97
C TYR A 348 13.61 9.95 -10.05
N ASN A 349 14.78 9.37 -9.79
CA ASN A 349 15.35 8.38 -10.71
C ASN A 349 14.48 7.12 -10.82
N VAL A 350 13.83 6.67 -9.73
CA VAL A 350 12.91 5.52 -9.79
C VAL A 350 11.68 5.84 -10.63
N LEU A 351 11.07 7.01 -10.42
CA LEU A 351 9.93 7.50 -11.23
C LEU A 351 10.33 7.51 -12.71
N ARG A 352 11.41 8.22 -13.05
CA ARG A 352 11.86 8.39 -14.45
C ARG A 352 12.19 7.07 -15.13
N ASP A 353 12.83 6.16 -14.40
CA ASP A 353 13.15 4.82 -14.92
C ASP A 353 11.88 3.98 -15.15
N GLY A 354 10.83 4.21 -14.36
CA GLY A 354 9.46 3.73 -14.58
C GLY A 354 8.88 4.28 -15.87
N SER A 355 8.87 5.61 -16.01
CA SER A 355 8.30 6.34 -17.15
C SER A 355 8.97 5.97 -18.48
N TYR A 356 10.28 5.69 -18.50
CA TYR A 356 10.94 5.11 -19.69
C TYR A 356 10.30 3.77 -20.11
N ASN A 357 9.99 2.90 -19.15
CA ASN A 357 9.35 1.61 -19.46
C ASN A 357 7.92 1.81 -19.98
N HIS A 358 7.19 2.77 -19.44
CA HIS A 358 5.83 3.09 -19.87
C HIS A 358 5.82 3.66 -21.29
N TYR A 359 6.72 4.61 -21.60
CA TYR A 359 6.90 5.16 -22.95
C TYR A 359 7.12 4.04 -23.96
N TRP A 360 8.04 3.11 -23.68
CA TRP A 360 8.30 1.97 -24.56
C TRP A 360 7.15 0.96 -24.62
N ALA A 361 6.36 0.85 -23.56
CA ALA A 361 5.13 0.08 -23.62
C ALA A 361 4.15 0.74 -24.60
N PHE A 362 3.90 2.05 -24.51
CA PHE A 362 2.95 2.75 -25.38
C PHE A 362 3.40 2.76 -26.84
N ASP A 363 4.68 3.02 -27.09
CA ASP A 363 5.30 2.90 -28.41
C ASP A 363 5.07 1.52 -29.03
N LYS A 364 5.31 0.46 -28.24
CA LYS A 364 5.06 -0.92 -28.67
C LYS A 364 3.58 -1.19 -28.92
N GLY A 365 2.69 -0.65 -28.10
CA GLY A 365 1.24 -0.74 -28.27
C GLY A 365 0.79 -0.16 -29.60
N LEU A 366 1.25 1.05 -29.92
CA LEU A 366 1.01 1.74 -31.20
C LEU A 366 1.55 0.94 -32.40
N LYS A 367 2.78 0.42 -32.29
CA LYS A 367 3.37 -0.42 -33.35
C LYS A 367 2.59 -1.71 -33.58
N ASN A 368 2.11 -2.35 -32.52
CA ASN A 368 1.31 -3.59 -32.63
C ASN A 368 -0.03 -3.37 -33.34
N MET A 369 -0.58 -2.16 -33.31
CA MET A 369 -1.82 -1.82 -34.04
C MET A 369 -1.57 -1.20 -35.42
N GLY A 370 -0.31 -1.11 -35.87
CA GLY A 370 0.05 -0.69 -37.22
C GLY A 370 0.56 0.75 -37.36
N VAL A 371 0.68 1.50 -36.26
CA VAL A 371 1.32 2.82 -36.27
C VAL A 371 2.83 2.61 -36.33
N THR A 372 3.39 2.67 -37.54
CA THR A 372 4.77 2.21 -37.83
C THR A 372 5.82 2.93 -36.98
N ASP A 373 5.64 4.23 -36.77
CA ASP A 373 6.60 5.07 -36.03
C ASP A 373 6.36 5.07 -34.51
N GLY A 374 5.34 4.34 -34.02
CA GLY A 374 4.99 4.31 -32.60
C GLY A 374 4.74 5.71 -32.04
N CYS A 375 5.35 6.05 -30.90
CA CYS A 375 5.19 7.38 -30.29
C CYS A 375 5.72 8.51 -31.20
N CYS A 376 6.70 8.24 -32.06
CA CYS A 376 7.24 9.24 -33.00
C CYS A 376 6.20 9.73 -34.03
N ALA A 377 5.07 9.03 -34.20
CA ALA A 377 3.98 9.49 -35.07
C ALA A 377 3.34 10.81 -34.60
N LEU A 378 3.51 11.18 -33.33
CA LEU A 378 3.05 12.43 -32.74
C LEU A 378 3.92 13.65 -33.09
N GLY A 379 5.12 13.42 -33.65
CA GLY A 379 6.06 14.47 -34.02
C GLY A 379 7.38 14.37 -33.25
N ASN A 380 8.32 15.26 -33.59
CA ASN A 380 9.68 15.23 -33.05
C ASN A 380 9.73 15.40 -31.53
N ASP A 381 8.80 16.18 -30.96
CA ASP A 381 8.74 16.45 -29.52
C ASP A 381 8.35 15.21 -28.70
N TYR A 382 7.84 14.16 -29.34
CA TYR A 382 7.48 12.88 -28.71
C TYR A 382 8.30 11.71 -29.25
N CYS A 383 9.34 12.00 -30.05
CA CYS A 383 10.16 10.98 -30.68
C CYS A 383 11.50 10.85 -29.97
N HIS A 384 11.57 9.94 -29.00
CA HIS A 384 12.72 9.73 -28.14
C HIS A 384 13.36 8.34 -28.32
N PRO A 385 14.03 8.06 -29.46
CA PRO A 385 14.77 6.82 -29.65
C PRO A 385 15.97 6.65 -28.70
N GLU A 386 16.41 7.74 -28.05
CA GLU A 386 17.48 7.77 -27.07
C GLU A 386 17.09 7.27 -25.68
N TYR A 387 15.78 7.16 -25.37
CA TYR A 387 15.35 6.69 -24.06
C TYR A 387 15.82 5.27 -23.78
N PRO A 388 16.33 4.97 -22.58
CA PRO A 388 16.82 3.65 -22.22
C PRO A 388 15.77 2.56 -22.46
N GLN A 389 16.17 1.46 -23.09
CA GLN A 389 15.36 0.26 -23.23
C GLN A 389 15.97 -0.84 -22.35
N LYS A 390 15.18 -1.46 -21.48
CA LYS A 390 15.61 -2.70 -20.82
C LYS A 390 15.77 -3.76 -21.90
N GLU A 391 17.00 -4.22 -22.15
CA GLU A 391 17.24 -5.34 -23.05
C GLU A 391 16.42 -6.54 -22.54
N ASN A 392 15.54 -7.07 -23.39
CA ASN A 392 14.94 -8.36 -23.12
C ASN A 392 16.07 -9.37 -23.16
N ASP A 393 16.55 -9.80 -21.99
CA ASP A 393 17.48 -10.91 -21.85
C ASP A 393 16.77 -12.22 -22.24
N LYS A 394 16.48 -12.36 -23.53
CA LYS A 394 16.11 -13.61 -24.19
C LYS A 394 17.36 -14.15 -24.89
N GLY A 395 18.45 -14.26 -24.12
CA GLY A 395 19.54 -15.17 -24.43
C GLY A 395 19.02 -16.60 -24.38
N LYS A 396 18.53 -17.10 -25.52
CA LYS A 396 18.42 -18.55 -25.78
C LYS A 396 19.78 -19.18 -25.53
N GLN A 397 19.97 -19.84 -24.39
CA GLN A 397 20.98 -20.88 -24.30
C GLN A 397 20.36 -22.16 -24.86
N HIS A 398 20.91 -22.56 -26.01
CA HIS A 398 20.67 -23.84 -26.67
C HIS A 398 21.39 -24.98 -25.95
#